data_AF-A0AAD7M9X4-F1
#
_entry.id   AF-A0AAD7M9X4-F1
#
_cell.length_a   1.000
_cell.length_b   1.000
_cell.length_c   1.000
_cell.angle_alpha   90.00
_cell.angle_beta   90.00
_cell.angle_gamma   90.00
#
_symmetry.space_group_name_H-M   'P 1'
#
loop_
_entity.id
_entity.type
_entity.pdbx_description
1 polymer ?
#
loop_
_entity_poly.entity_id
_entity_poly.type
_entity_poly.pdbx_seq_one_letter_code
_entity_poly.pdbx_strand_id
1 'polypeptide(L)'
;MSSPSELEAELLQLIADTQTTNYLVAASLTLAVIEHVATFKDELKLVWNGPLRISSVIYIWMRYFALITLIIYSTFMLREVKSDYTCQSFLLAEGVTSSLIVVTADIILVLRVWILYGRPRKLLYFLLALVTAEIITMIIVAVFTILPLREYFHIGYTILGCYSLRVPRYFTFYAVPLVVTSFTMFGMTLYKCGRTLFDNRAARMPVITLFLRDGVFWFLAIFAISVAELLVWARGRPGLAQATVSPATVLNSVIGTRILLNLKRLGATDSVSDTTVPNIELESLATPRGKLAISSQPWYLRTADTRDV
;
A
#
# COMPACT_ATOMS: atom_id res chain seq x y z
N MET A 1 -37.39 -16.13 25.32
CA MET A 1 -38.12 -16.42 24.07
C MET A 1 -38.45 -15.09 23.46
N SER A 2 -37.77 -14.71 22.37
CA SER A 2 -38.14 -13.54 21.58
C SER A 2 -39.56 -13.73 21.04
N SER A 3 -40.32 -12.65 20.97
CA SER A 3 -41.63 -12.66 20.33
C SER A 3 -41.50 -13.01 18.84
N PRO A 4 -42.50 -13.65 18.20
CA PRO A 4 -42.43 -14.00 16.78
C PRO A 4 -42.09 -12.81 15.87
N SER A 5 -42.58 -11.61 16.23
CA SER A 5 -42.28 -10.35 15.54
C SER A 5 -40.84 -9.89 15.66
N GLU A 6 -40.17 -10.15 16.79
CA GLU A 6 -38.75 -9.82 16.97
C GLU A 6 -37.87 -10.74 16.11
N LEU A 7 -38.23 -12.03 16.00
CA LEU A 7 -37.50 -12.97 15.15
C LEU A 7 -37.61 -12.60 13.66
N GLU A 8 -38.80 -12.21 13.20
CA GLU A 8 -39.01 -11.72 11.83
C GLU A 8 -38.19 -10.46 11.54
N ALA A 9 -38.15 -9.51 12.49
CA ALA A 9 -37.35 -8.29 12.35
C ALA A 9 -35.84 -8.58 12.30
N GLU A 10 -35.34 -9.48 13.14
CA GLU A 10 -33.94 -9.91 13.12
C GLU A 10 -33.57 -10.60 11.80
N LEU A 11 -34.45 -11.45 11.28
CA LEU A 11 -34.23 -12.16 10.02
C LEU A 11 -34.22 -11.20 8.82
N LEU A 12 -35.14 -10.23 8.77
CA LEU A 12 -35.14 -9.20 7.72
C LEU A 12 -33.87 -8.34 7.75
N GLN A 13 -33.38 -8.00 8.93
CA GLN A 13 -32.13 -7.25 9.09
C GLN A 13 -30.93 -8.06 8.59
N LEU A 14 -30.86 -9.35 8.92
CA LEU A 14 -29.78 -10.23 8.48
C LEU A 14 -29.73 -10.38 6.95
N ILE A 15 -30.89 -10.46 6.30
CA ILE A 15 -31.00 -10.50 4.84
C ILE A 15 -30.47 -9.19 4.22
N ALA A 16 -30.85 -8.04 4.77
CA ALA A 16 -30.38 -6.75 4.27
C ALA A 16 -28.85 -6.57 4.43
N ASP A 17 -28.30 -7.00 5.58
CA ASP A 17 -26.85 -6.96 5.84
C ASP A 17 -26.08 -7.90 4.87
N THR A 18 -26.64 -9.08 4.58
CA THR A 18 -26.11 -10.04 3.60
C THR A 18 -26.11 -9.48 2.18
N GLN A 19 -27.22 -8.85 1.76
CA GLN A 19 -27.31 -8.21 0.44
C GLN A 19 -26.28 -7.10 0.29
N THR A 20 -26.13 -6.27 1.33
CA THR A 20 -25.11 -5.20 1.36
C THR A 20 -23.71 -5.77 1.17
N THR A 21 -23.39 -6.85 1.89
CA THR A 21 -22.11 -7.56 1.76
C THR A 21 -21.92 -8.07 0.33
N ASN A 22 -22.91 -8.74 -0.26
CA ASN A 22 -22.83 -9.29 -1.61
C ASN A 22 -22.61 -8.22 -2.68
N TYR A 23 -23.28 -7.05 -2.56
CA TYR A 23 -23.03 -5.92 -3.46
C TYR A 23 -21.60 -5.39 -3.33
N LEU A 24 -21.08 -5.29 -2.11
CA LEU A 24 -19.71 -4.83 -1.85
C LEU A 24 -18.66 -5.83 -2.35
N VAL A 25 -18.92 -7.14 -2.24
CA VAL A 25 -18.10 -8.20 -2.82
C VAL A 25 -18.00 -8.02 -4.35
N ALA A 26 -19.16 -7.92 -5.03
CA ALA A 26 -19.21 -7.74 -6.48
C ALA A 26 -18.56 -6.44 -6.94
N ALA A 27 -18.79 -5.34 -6.21
CA ALA A 27 -18.16 -4.05 -6.46
C ALA A 27 -16.63 -4.12 -6.29
N SER A 28 -16.15 -4.82 -5.26
CA SER A 28 -14.71 -4.98 -4.99
C SER A 28 -14.02 -5.79 -6.09
N LEU A 29 -14.64 -6.88 -6.55
CA LEU A 29 -14.11 -7.64 -7.68
C LEU A 29 -14.10 -6.80 -8.96
N THR A 30 -15.16 -6.05 -9.22
CA THR A 30 -15.25 -5.17 -10.39
C THR A 30 -14.18 -4.08 -10.34
N LEU A 31 -13.97 -3.44 -9.19
CA LEU A 31 -12.92 -2.46 -8.99
C LEU A 31 -11.53 -3.08 -9.23
N ALA A 32 -11.29 -4.29 -8.73
CA ALA A 32 -10.05 -5.01 -8.99
C ALA A 32 -9.82 -5.21 -10.49
N VAL A 33 -10.83 -5.67 -11.24
CA VAL A 33 -10.74 -5.88 -12.69
C VAL A 33 -10.52 -4.56 -13.43
N ILE A 34 -11.27 -3.50 -13.09
CA ILE A 34 -11.09 -2.17 -13.69
C ILE A 34 -9.68 -1.67 -13.48
N GLU A 35 -9.14 -1.83 -12.26
CA GLU A 35 -7.77 -1.42 -11.95
C GLU A 35 -6.75 -2.18 -12.80
N HIS A 36 -6.95 -3.50 -13.00
CA HIS A 36 -6.09 -4.31 -13.85
C HIS A 36 -6.06 -3.78 -15.28
N VAL A 37 -7.24 -3.51 -15.85
CA VAL A 37 -7.36 -2.99 -17.22
C VAL A 37 -6.75 -1.59 -17.33
N ALA A 38 -7.04 -0.71 -16.37
CA ALA A 38 -6.60 0.69 -16.41
C ALA A 38 -5.07 0.85 -16.37
N THR A 39 -4.39 -0.02 -15.61
CA THR A 39 -2.93 0.06 -15.39
C THR A 39 -2.13 -0.91 -16.24
N PHE A 40 -2.78 -1.71 -17.10
CA PHE A 40 -2.13 -2.73 -17.92
C PHE A 40 -1.01 -2.18 -18.83
N LYS A 41 -1.22 -1.00 -19.43
CA LYS A 41 -0.21 -0.37 -20.30
C LYS A 41 1.07 -0.03 -19.53
N ASP A 42 0.92 0.53 -18.34
CA ASP A 42 2.05 0.87 -17.48
C ASP A 42 2.74 -0.36 -16.93
N GLU A 43 1.96 -1.39 -16.60
CA GLU A 43 2.47 -2.68 -16.15
C GLU A 43 3.39 -3.30 -17.20
N LEU A 44 2.94 -3.38 -18.45
CA LEU A 44 3.75 -3.89 -19.56
C LEU A 44 5.06 -3.11 -19.70
N LYS A 45 5.00 -1.78 -19.63
CA LYS A 45 6.17 -0.93 -19.82
C LYS A 45 7.17 -0.98 -18.65
N LEU A 46 6.69 -0.94 -17.40
CA LEU A 46 7.51 -0.69 -16.20
C LEU A 46 7.84 -1.95 -15.40
N VAL A 47 7.05 -3.01 -15.56
CA VAL A 47 7.19 -4.26 -14.81
C VAL A 47 7.71 -5.36 -15.72
N TRP A 48 7.06 -5.58 -16.87
CA TRP A 48 7.43 -6.66 -17.80
C TRP A 48 8.61 -6.31 -18.70
N ASN A 49 8.60 -5.13 -19.31
CA ASN A 49 9.70 -4.66 -20.17
C ASN A 49 10.83 -3.96 -19.40
N GLY A 50 10.63 -3.71 -18.10
CA GLY A 50 11.61 -3.08 -17.23
C GLY A 50 12.51 -4.10 -16.50
N PRO A 51 13.57 -3.64 -15.82
CA PRO A 51 14.40 -4.52 -15.02
C PRO A 51 13.59 -5.12 -13.86
N LEU A 52 13.67 -6.45 -13.72
CA LEU A 52 13.07 -7.16 -12.59
C LEU A 52 13.78 -6.77 -11.30
N ARG A 53 13.10 -5.98 -10.46
CA ARG A 53 13.55 -5.59 -9.12
C ARG A 53 12.60 -6.18 -8.08
N ILE A 54 12.98 -6.14 -6.81
CA ILE A 54 12.13 -6.56 -5.69
C ILE A 54 10.74 -5.88 -5.75
N SER A 55 10.69 -4.59 -6.12
CA SER A 55 9.43 -3.87 -6.31
C SER A 55 8.56 -4.41 -7.44
N SER A 56 9.13 -5.01 -8.49
CA SER A 56 8.36 -5.72 -9.53
C SER A 56 7.72 -6.98 -8.97
N VAL A 57 8.46 -7.74 -8.15
CA VAL A 57 7.96 -8.98 -7.55
C VAL A 57 6.83 -8.70 -6.57
N ILE A 58 7.01 -7.73 -5.67
CA ILE A 58 5.96 -7.30 -4.73
C ILE A 58 4.74 -6.79 -5.48
N TYR A 59 4.94 -6.05 -6.58
CA TYR A 59 3.84 -5.57 -7.42
C TYR A 59 3.03 -6.73 -8.02
N ILE A 60 3.69 -7.70 -8.65
CA ILE A 60 3.05 -8.88 -9.27
C ILE A 60 2.30 -9.67 -8.19
N TRP A 61 2.97 -9.94 -7.05
CA TRP A 61 2.35 -10.60 -5.91
C TRP A 61 1.07 -9.87 -5.50
N MET A 62 1.16 -8.61 -5.12
CA MET A 62 0.03 -7.87 -4.55
C MET A 62 -1.14 -7.69 -5.52
N ARG A 63 -0.85 -7.60 -6.82
CA ARG A 63 -1.85 -7.45 -7.88
C ARG A 63 -2.59 -8.75 -8.16
N TYR A 64 -1.86 -9.80 -8.53
CA TYR A 64 -2.46 -11.06 -8.95
C TYR A 64 -2.98 -11.88 -7.77
N PHE A 65 -2.26 -11.87 -6.63
CA PHE A 65 -2.71 -12.56 -5.43
C PHE A 65 -4.02 -11.98 -4.89
N ALA A 66 -4.15 -10.65 -4.87
CA ALA A 66 -5.41 -10.00 -4.46
C ALA A 66 -6.55 -10.31 -5.43
N LEU A 67 -6.30 -10.29 -6.74
CA LEU A 67 -7.33 -10.66 -7.73
C LEU A 67 -7.81 -12.10 -7.55
N ILE A 68 -6.88 -13.05 -7.41
CA ILE A 68 -7.22 -14.47 -7.18
C ILE A 68 -8.01 -14.61 -5.88
N THR A 69 -7.57 -13.95 -4.81
CA THR A 69 -8.26 -13.97 -3.52
C THR A 69 -9.69 -13.42 -3.64
N LEU A 70 -9.88 -12.29 -4.33
CA LEU A 70 -11.20 -11.68 -4.54
C LEU A 70 -12.11 -12.53 -5.43
N ILE A 71 -11.57 -13.24 -6.44
CA ILE A 71 -12.35 -14.18 -7.26
C ILE A 71 -12.83 -15.36 -6.41
N ILE A 72 -11.93 -15.95 -5.62
CA ILE A 72 -12.27 -17.04 -4.70
C ILE A 72 -13.33 -16.55 -3.71
N TYR A 73 -13.10 -15.40 -3.07
CA TYR A 73 -14.03 -14.79 -2.13
C TYR A 73 -15.42 -14.57 -2.72
N SER A 74 -15.48 -13.96 -3.91
CA SER A 74 -16.74 -13.73 -4.63
C SER A 74 -17.46 -15.03 -4.96
N THR A 75 -16.72 -16.08 -5.31
CA THR A 75 -17.30 -17.39 -5.60
C THR A 75 -17.98 -18.00 -4.38
N PHE A 76 -17.39 -17.86 -3.19
CA PHE A 76 -17.97 -18.39 -1.96
C PHE A 76 -19.09 -17.51 -1.41
N MET A 77 -18.97 -16.18 -1.46
CA MET A 77 -19.99 -15.26 -0.94
C MET A 77 -21.22 -15.12 -1.84
N LEU A 78 -21.08 -15.28 -3.15
CA LEU A 78 -22.20 -15.12 -4.11
C LEU A 78 -22.91 -16.45 -4.44
N ARG A 79 -22.61 -17.53 -3.73
CA ARG A 79 -23.25 -18.84 -3.92
C ARG A 79 -23.80 -19.40 -2.62
N GLU A 80 -24.73 -20.34 -2.73
CA GLU A 80 -25.18 -21.13 -1.59
C GLU A 80 -24.06 -22.09 -1.14
N VAL A 81 -23.69 -22.01 0.14
CA VAL A 81 -22.79 -22.95 0.80
C VAL A 81 -23.58 -23.70 1.86
N LYS A 82 -23.62 -25.03 1.78
CA LYS A 82 -24.43 -25.89 2.65
C LYS A 82 -23.67 -26.54 3.80
N SER A 83 -22.33 -26.45 3.80
CA SER A 83 -21.48 -27.15 4.75
C SER A 83 -20.78 -26.18 5.69
N ASP A 84 -20.98 -26.37 6.99
CA ASP A 84 -20.28 -25.63 8.06
C ASP A 84 -18.75 -25.76 7.92
N TYR A 85 -18.26 -26.95 7.57
CA TYR A 85 -16.82 -27.22 7.41
C TYR A 85 -16.21 -26.40 6.26
N THR A 86 -16.93 -26.32 5.13
CA THR A 86 -16.52 -25.49 3.99
C THR A 86 -16.51 -24.02 4.38
N CYS A 87 -17.50 -23.59 5.16
CA CYS A 87 -17.63 -22.22 5.61
C CYS A 87 -16.50 -21.80 6.56
N GLN A 88 -16.21 -22.64 7.55
CA GLN A 88 -15.10 -22.44 8.47
C GLN A 88 -13.76 -22.36 7.74
N SER A 89 -13.50 -23.31 6.84
CA SER A 89 -12.26 -23.35 6.06
C SER A 89 -12.11 -22.11 5.17
N PHE A 90 -13.21 -21.65 4.59
CA PHE A 90 -13.26 -20.43 3.80
C PHE A 90 -12.94 -19.18 4.62
N LEU A 91 -13.57 -18.98 5.78
CA LEU A 91 -13.31 -17.82 6.64
C LEU A 91 -11.87 -17.80 7.18
N LEU A 92 -11.30 -18.96 7.47
CA LEU A 92 -9.88 -19.06 7.82
C LEU A 92 -8.98 -18.66 6.65
N ALA A 93 -9.27 -19.16 5.45
CA ALA A 93 -8.52 -18.80 4.25
C ALA A 93 -8.65 -17.31 3.92
N GLU A 94 -9.85 -16.73 4.04
CA GLU A 94 -10.11 -15.30 3.90
C GLU A 94 -9.27 -14.48 4.87
N GLY A 95 -9.29 -14.83 6.17
CA GLY A 95 -8.52 -14.13 7.19
C GLY A 95 -7.01 -14.17 6.91
N VAL A 96 -6.47 -15.32 6.49
CA VAL A 96 -5.04 -15.45 6.16
C VAL A 96 -4.68 -14.65 4.90
N THR A 97 -5.47 -14.78 3.83
CA THR A 97 -5.17 -14.13 2.55
C THR A 97 -5.31 -12.61 2.61
N SER A 98 -6.35 -12.09 3.28
CA SER A 98 -6.51 -10.65 3.54
C SER A 98 -5.37 -10.10 4.40
N SER A 99 -4.98 -10.81 5.48
CA SER A 99 -3.83 -10.41 6.32
C SER A 99 -2.54 -10.32 5.51
N LEU A 100 -2.28 -11.26 4.60
CA LEU A 100 -1.08 -11.22 3.74
C LEU A 100 -1.05 -9.97 2.84
N ILE A 101 -2.21 -9.55 2.32
CA ILE A 101 -2.32 -8.35 1.48
C ILE A 101 -2.09 -7.10 2.31
N VAL A 102 -2.68 -7.01 3.51
CA VAL A 102 -2.49 -5.91 4.46
C VAL A 102 -1.03 -5.78 4.87
N VAL A 103 -0.39 -6.88 5.32
CA VAL A 103 1.03 -6.89 5.71
C VAL A 103 1.93 -6.47 4.54
N THR A 104 1.60 -6.87 3.32
CA THR A 104 2.35 -6.43 2.13
C THR A 104 2.20 -4.92 1.93
N ALA A 105 1.00 -4.37 2.10
CA ALA A 105 0.75 -2.93 2.04
C ALA A 105 1.55 -2.19 3.12
N ASP A 106 1.54 -2.68 4.37
CA ASP A 106 2.30 -2.08 5.46
C ASP A 106 3.80 -2.07 5.19
N ILE A 107 4.36 -3.16 4.66
CA ILE A 107 5.77 -3.20 4.28
C ILE A 107 6.09 -2.11 3.25
N ILE A 108 5.23 -1.90 2.24
CA ILE A 108 5.39 -0.82 1.26
C ILE A 108 5.36 0.55 1.94
N LEU A 109 4.43 0.76 2.87
CA LEU A 109 4.32 2.00 3.62
C LEU A 109 5.52 2.24 4.54
N VAL A 110 6.01 1.22 5.23
CA VAL A 110 7.21 1.27 6.07
C VAL A 110 8.43 1.66 5.26
N LEU A 111 8.65 1.02 4.10
CA LEU A 111 9.74 1.36 3.19
C LEU A 111 9.66 2.82 2.76
N ARG A 112 8.45 3.30 2.48
CA ARG A 112 8.20 4.69 2.09
C ARG A 112 8.53 5.68 3.19
N VAL A 113 8.05 5.46 4.42
CA VAL A 113 8.37 6.32 5.56
C VAL A 113 9.87 6.28 5.85
N TRP A 114 10.50 5.11 5.79
CA TRP A 114 11.93 4.95 6.00
C TRP A 114 12.75 5.75 4.98
N ILE A 115 12.41 5.69 3.70
CA ILE A 115 13.06 6.50 2.65
C ILE A 115 12.83 7.99 2.89
N LEU A 116 11.59 8.39 3.21
CA LEU A 116 11.22 9.78 3.44
C LEU A 116 11.99 10.44 4.59
N TYR A 117 12.34 9.65 5.62
CA TYR A 117 13.15 10.12 6.75
C TYR A 117 14.66 10.01 6.52
N GLY A 118 15.12 9.64 5.32
CA GLY A 118 16.55 9.54 5.00
C GLY A 118 17.21 8.23 5.45
N ARG A 119 16.42 7.15 5.55
CA ARG A 119 16.88 5.78 5.84
C ARG A 119 17.56 5.54 7.21
N PRO A 120 17.18 6.18 8.34
CA PRO A 120 17.77 5.87 9.64
C PRO A 120 17.37 4.45 10.10
N ARG A 121 18.36 3.61 10.45
CA ARG A 121 18.11 2.21 10.90
C ARG A 121 17.20 2.13 12.13
N LYS A 122 17.33 3.08 13.07
CA LYS A 122 16.49 3.14 14.28
C LYS A 122 14.99 3.24 13.95
N LEU A 123 14.64 4.06 12.96
CA LEU A 123 13.25 4.20 12.51
C LEU A 123 12.76 2.92 11.85
N LEU A 124 13.60 2.25 11.05
CA LEU A 124 13.23 0.98 10.43
C LEU A 124 12.91 -0.07 11.49
N TYR A 125 13.74 -0.22 12.52
CA TYR A 125 13.46 -1.18 13.61
C TYR A 125 12.19 -0.82 14.38
N PHE A 126 11.93 0.46 14.63
CA PHE A 126 10.69 0.91 15.25
C PHE A 126 9.46 0.55 14.41
N LEU A 127 9.49 0.83 13.10
CA LEU A 127 8.36 0.53 12.20
C LEU A 127 8.16 -0.97 12.01
N LEU A 128 9.24 -1.75 11.90
CA LEU A 128 9.14 -3.20 11.84
C LEU A 128 8.58 -3.77 13.15
N ALA A 129 9.01 -3.27 14.32
CA ALA A 129 8.44 -3.67 15.59
C ALA A 129 6.93 -3.40 15.64
N LEU A 130 6.48 -2.24 15.13
CA LEU A 130 5.07 -1.88 15.06
C LEU A 130 4.27 -2.87 14.19
N VAL A 131 4.72 -3.15 12.96
CA VAL A 131 4.07 -4.11 12.06
C VAL A 131 4.11 -5.54 12.63
N THR A 132 5.20 -5.94 13.30
CA THR A 132 5.25 -7.27 13.95
C THR A 132 4.27 -7.39 15.10
N ALA A 133 4.10 -6.34 15.91
CA ALA A 133 3.12 -6.34 17.00
C ALA A 133 1.68 -6.41 16.45
N GLU A 134 1.42 -5.74 15.33
CA GLU A 134 0.17 -5.85 14.60
C GLU A 134 -0.10 -7.28 14.13
N ILE A 135 0.84 -7.91 13.43
CA ILE A 135 0.70 -9.30 12.94
C ILE A 135 0.44 -10.26 14.10
N ILE A 136 1.21 -10.16 15.19
CA ILE A 136 1.03 -11.01 16.38
C ILE A 136 -0.38 -10.84 16.95
N THR A 137 -0.84 -9.60 17.07
CA THR A 137 -2.18 -9.31 17.61
C THR A 137 -3.27 -9.85 16.70
N MET A 138 -3.16 -9.68 15.38
CA MET A 138 -4.12 -10.22 14.41
C MET A 138 -4.18 -11.75 14.47
N ILE A 139 -3.03 -12.43 14.58
CA ILE A 139 -2.97 -13.89 14.71
C ILE A 139 -3.65 -14.35 16.00
N ILE A 140 -3.31 -13.73 17.13
CA ILE A 140 -3.89 -14.06 18.44
C ILE A 140 -5.42 -13.90 18.37
N VAL A 141 -5.90 -12.74 17.92
CA VAL A 141 -7.35 -12.49 17.84
C VAL A 141 -8.01 -13.48 16.88
N ALA A 142 -7.46 -13.73 15.70
CA ALA A 142 -8.01 -14.69 14.73
C ALA A 142 -8.12 -16.11 15.31
N VAL A 143 -7.11 -16.58 16.05
CA VAL A 143 -7.13 -17.88 16.73
C VAL A 143 -8.26 -17.95 17.77
N PHE A 144 -8.45 -16.90 18.56
CA PHE A 144 -9.48 -16.85 19.59
C PHE A 144 -10.88 -16.54 19.05
N THR A 145 -11.01 -15.90 17.88
CA THR A 145 -12.32 -15.53 17.31
C THR A 145 -12.82 -16.54 16.28
N ILE A 146 -11.97 -17.03 15.38
CA ILE A 146 -12.40 -17.80 14.19
C ILE A 146 -12.42 -19.30 14.47
N LEU A 147 -11.41 -19.86 15.14
CA LEU A 147 -11.37 -21.30 15.42
C LEU A 147 -12.53 -21.82 16.28
N PRO A 148 -13.06 -21.06 17.26
CA PRO A 148 -14.21 -21.53 18.04
C PRO A 148 -15.55 -21.48 17.29
N LEU A 149 -15.61 -20.88 16.10
CA LEU A 149 -16.85 -20.78 15.33
C LEU A 149 -17.23 -22.15 14.76
N ARG A 150 -18.33 -22.71 15.30
CA ARG A 150 -18.85 -24.03 14.88
C ARG A 150 -20.24 -23.99 14.26
N GLU A 151 -20.91 -22.85 14.30
CA GLU A 151 -22.30 -22.71 13.83
C GLU A 151 -22.38 -21.58 12.79
N TYR A 152 -22.91 -21.92 11.61
CA TYR A 152 -23.07 -21.01 10.48
C TYR A 152 -24.52 -20.96 10.00
N PHE A 153 -24.91 -19.84 9.38
CA PHE A 153 -26.23 -19.70 8.78
C PHE A 153 -26.29 -20.38 7.41
N HIS A 154 -27.25 -21.29 7.25
CA HIS A 154 -27.56 -21.95 5.99
C HIS A 154 -29.06 -21.75 5.67
N ILE A 155 -29.42 -20.62 5.04
CA ILE A 155 -30.80 -20.34 4.64
C ILE A 155 -30.90 -20.33 3.12
N GLY A 156 -30.68 -21.50 2.51
CA GLY A 156 -30.97 -21.79 1.11
C GLY A 156 -30.54 -20.70 0.11
N TYR A 157 -31.43 -20.42 -0.85
CA TYR A 157 -31.28 -19.34 -1.83
C TYR A 157 -31.50 -17.93 -1.25
N THR A 158 -31.86 -17.80 0.03
CA THR A 158 -32.19 -16.51 0.66
C THR A 158 -30.95 -15.83 1.24
N ILE A 159 -29.99 -16.60 1.76
CA ILE A 159 -28.70 -16.11 2.26
C ILE A 159 -27.59 -16.80 1.47
N LEU A 160 -27.01 -16.06 0.51
CA LEU A 160 -25.82 -16.50 -0.23
C LEU A 160 -24.58 -16.16 0.59
N GLY A 161 -23.63 -17.09 0.67
CA GLY A 161 -22.36 -16.88 1.34
C GLY A 161 -22.24 -17.54 2.70
N CYS A 162 -21.30 -17.02 3.48
CA CYS A 162 -20.80 -17.65 4.69
C CYS A 162 -20.82 -16.68 5.87
N TYR A 163 -21.79 -16.88 6.77
CA TYR A 163 -22.00 -16.00 7.92
C TYR A 163 -22.05 -16.81 9.21
N SER A 164 -21.33 -16.34 10.23
CA SER A 164 -21.35 -16.96 11.55
C SER A 164 -22.50 -16.43 12.40
N LEU A 165 -23.12 -17.34 13.16
CA LEU A 165 -24.23 -17.03 14.08
C LEU A 165 -23.82 -16.13 15.25
N ARG A 166 -22.58 -16.23 15.71
CA ARG A 166 -22.08 -15.48 16.87
C ARG A 166 -20.68 -14.97 16.59
N VAL A 167 -20.59 -13.72 16.12
CA VAL A 167 -19.32 -12.99 16.09
C VAL A 167 -19.09 -12.36 17.46
N PRO A 168 -18.06 -12.77 18.21
CA PRO A 168 -17.77 -12.17 19.50
C PRO A 168 -17.38 -10.69 19.35
N ARG A 169 -17.82 -9.85 20.31
CA ARG A 169 -17.48 -8.40 20.31
C ARG A 169 -15.99 -8.10 20.35
N TYR A 170 -15.16 -9.04 20.83
CA TYR A 170 -13.71 -8.86 20.81
C TYR A 170 -13.09 -8.97 19.42
N PHE A 171 -13.86 -9.34 18.38
CA PHE A 171 -13.41 -9.28 16.99
C PHE A 171 -12.99 -7.87 16.56
N THR A 172 -13.60 -6.83 17.14
CA THR A 172 -13.19 -5.43 16.92
C THR A 172 -11.71 -5.18 17.23
N PHE A 173 -11.11 -5.91 18.19
CA PHE A 173 -9.70 -5.75 18.54
C PHE A 173 -8.74 -6.14 17.42
N TYR A 174 -9.20 -6.88 16.41
CA TYR A 174 -8.38 -7.20 15.24
C TYR A 174 -8.10 -5.96 14.37
N ALA A 175 -9.04 -5.00 14.29
CA ALA A 175 -8.86 -3.77 13.51
C ALA A 175 -8.06 -2.67 14.24
N VAL A 176 -7.92 -2.77 15.57
CA VAL A 176 -7.26 -1.74 16.39
C VAL A 176 -5.77 -1.59 16.03
N PRO A 177 -4.95 -2.67 15.97
CA PRO A 177 -3.55 -2.57 15.58
C PRO A 177 -3.36 -1.92 14.21
N LEU A 178 -4.19 -2.31 13.23
CA LEU A 178 -4.15 -1.76 11.88
C LEU A 178 -4.35 -0.23 11.87
N VAL A 179 -5.34 0.27 12.63
CA VAL A 179 -5.57 1.70 12.77
C VAL A 179 -4.39 2.40 13.45
N VAL A 180 -3.82 1.81 14.49
CA VAL A 180 -2.67 2.37 15.21
C VAL A 180 -1.44 2.46 14.31
N THR A 181 -1.12 1.39 13.57
CA THR A 181 0.00 1.35 12.63
C THR A 181 -0.19 2.35 11.51
N SER A 182 -1.36 2.36 10.88
CA SER A 182 -1.72 3.30 9.80
C SER A 182 -1.69 4.76 10.26
N PHE A 183 -2.26 5.05 11.44
CA PHE A 183 -2.24 6.40 12.02
C PHE A 183 -0.81 6.88 12.30
N THR A 184 0.03 6.01 12.86
CA THR A 184 1.43 6.33 13.15
C THR A 184 2.19 6.67 11.87
N MET A 185 2.08 5.84 10.83
CA MET A 185 2.76 6.07 9.55
C MET A 185 2.21 7.31 8.82
N PHE A 186 0.90 7.52 8.84
CA PHE A 186 0.27 8.72 8.30
C PHE A 186 0.74 9.99 9.01
N GLY A 187 0.73 9.99 10.36
CA GLY A 187 1.19 11.12 11.17
C GLY A 187 2.66 11.45 10.93
N MET A 188 3.53 10.44 10.86
CA MET A 188 4.94 10.64 10.51
C MET A 188 5.12 11.25 9.12
N THR A 189 4.34 10.78 8.14
CA THR A 189 4.39 11.28 6.76
C THR A 189 3.90 12.73 6.69
N LEU A 190 2.78 13.04 7.34
CA LEU A 190 2.21 14.38 7.38
C LEU A 190 3.14 15.38 8.07
N TYR A 191 3.72 15.01 9.22
CA TYR A 191 4.68 15.84 9.93
C TYR A 191 5.89 16.19 9.06
N LYS A 192 6.48 15.19 8.41
CA LYS A 192 7.65 15.40 7.55
C LYS A 192 7.30 16.24 6.32
N CYS A 193 6.16 15.96 5.69
CA CYS A 193 5.67 16.71 4.54
C CYS A 193 5.43 18.18 4.89
N GLY A 194 4.70 18.45 5.97
CA GLY A 194 4.42 19.79 6.47
C GLY A 194 5.71 20.55 6.74
N ARG A 195 6.67 19.94 7.47
CA ARG A 195 7.96 20.58 7.76
C ARG A 195 8.75 20.92 6.49
N THR A 196 8.78 20.04 5.50
CA THR A 196 9.48 20.29 4.23
C THR A 196 8.84 21.43 3.42
N LEU A 197 7.52 21.58 3.51
CA LEU A 197 6.79 22.70 2.88
C LEU A 197 7.06 24.02 3.62
N PHE A 198 6.99 24.02 4.96
CA PHE A 198 7.25 25.22 5.78
C PHE A 198 8.70 25.73 5.65
N ASP A 199 9.69 24.83 5.56
CA ASP A 199 11.10 25.21 5.45
C ASP A 199 11.49 25.78 4.05
N ASN A 200 10.53 26.03 3.14
CA ASN A 200 10.72 26.43 1.73
C ASN A 200 11.69 25.54 0.93
N ARG A 201 12.05 24.36 1.46
CA ARG A 201 12.89 23.37 0.79
C ARG A 201 12.15 22.70 -0.37
N ALA A 202 10.83 22.76 -0.37
CA ALA A 202 9.97 22.28 -1.45
C ALA A 202 10.34 22.90 -2.82
N ALA A 203 10.68 24.18 -2.86
CA ALA A 203 11.08 24.88 -4.09
C ALA A 203 12.41 24.38 -4.66
N ARG A 204 13.28 23.74 -3.84
CA ARG A 204 14.58 23.21 -4.28
C ARG A 204 14.51 21.79 -4.82
N MET A 205 13.41 21.06 -4.63
CA MET A 205 13.34 19.61 -4.92
C MET A 205 11.95 19.16 -5.43
N PRO A 206 11.61 19.42 -6.72
CA PRO A 206 10.29 19.13 -7.28
C PRO A 206 9.92 17.64 -7.22
N VAL A 207 10.88 16.72 -7.40
CA VAL A 207 10.64 15.27 -7.34
C VAL A 207 10.14 14.81 -5.96
N ILE A 208 10.72 15.36 -4.88
CA ILE A 208 10.28 15.04 -3.52
C ILE A 208 8.89 15.62 -3.24
N THR A 209 8.58 16.81 -3.77
CA THR A 209 7.24 17.40 -3.57
C THR A 209 6.14 16.62 -4.27
N LEU A 210 6.39 16.09 -5.48
CA LEU A 210 5.44 15.22 -6.19
C LEU A 210 5.27 13.89 -5.45
N PHE A 211 6.37 13.28 -5.02
CA PHE A 211 6.36 12.04 -4.24
C PHE A 211 5.65 12.17 -2.89
N LEU A 212 5.78 13.34 -2.25
CA LEU A 212 5.10 13.69 -1.00
C LEU A 212 3.60 13.91 -1.22
N ARG A 213 3.22 14.71 -2.23
CA ARG A 213 1.82 15.00 -2.55
C ARG A 213 1.06 13.72 -2.86
N ASP A 214 1.56 12.91 -3.78
CA ASP A 214 0.92 11.65 -4.14
C ASP A 214 0.93 10.68 -2.96
N GLY A 215 1.93 10.76 -2.08
CA GLY A 215 2.02 9.86 -0.94
C GLY A 215 1.00 10.05 0.14
N VAL A 216 0.78 11.28 0.54
CA VAL A 216 -0.15 11.61 1.63
C VAL A 216 -1.56 11.14 1.30
N PHE A 217 -2.01 11.26 0.05
CA PHE A 217 -3.34 10.78 -0.36
C PHE A 217 -3.51 9.27 -0.19
N TRP A 218 -2.49 8.49 -0.55
CA TRP A 218 -2.54 7.04 -0.39
C TRP A 218 -2.51 6.60 1.07
N PHE A 219 -1.71 7.25 1.92
CA PHE A 219 -1.72 7.00 3.36
C PHE A 219 -3.06 7.39 3.99
N LEU A 220 -3.63 8.53 3.59
CA LEU A 220 -4.95 8.96 4.05
C LEU A 220 -6.03 7.94 3.67
N ALA A 221 -5.98 7.41 2.44
CA ALA A 221 -6.91 6.40 1.99
C ALA A 221 -6.81 5.12 2.85
N ILE A 222 -5.61 4.58 3.07
CA ILE A 222 -5.42 3.39 3.93
C ILE A 222 -5.93 3.67 5.35
N PHE A 223 -5.53 4.79 5.95
CA PHE A 223 -6.00 5.17 7.27
C PHE A 223 -7.54 5.29 7.35
N ALA A 224 -8.18 5.92 6.36
CA ALA A 224 -9.62 6.07 6.30
C ALA A 224 -10.35 4.72 6.20
N ILE A 225 -9.80 3.79 5.41
CA ILE A 225 -10.35 2.43 5.27
C ILE A 225 -10.23 1.68 6.58
N SER A 226 -9.06 1.69 7.22
CA SER A 226 -8.85 1.02 8.52
C SER A 226 -9.77 1.59 9.61
N VAL A 227 -9.99 2.91 9.61
CA VAL A 227 -10.94 3.54 10.53
C VAL A 227 -12.38 3.11 10.22
N ALA A 228 -12.76 3.04 8.94
CA ALA A 228 -14.08 2.56 8.55
C ALA A 228 -14.32 1.11 8.99
N GLU A 229 -13.34 0.22 8.81
CA GLU A 229 -13.38 -1.16 9.31
C GLU A 229 -13.56 -1.20 10.82
N LEU A 230 -12.74 -0.45 11.57
CA LEU A 230 -12.85 -0.38 13.02
C LEU A 230 -14.24 0.10 13.46
N LEU A 231 -14.79 1.12 12.81
CA LEU A 231 -16.11 1.65 13.15
C LEU A 231 -17.22 0.64 12.87
N VAL A 232 -17.19 -0.03 11.72
CA VAL A 232 -18.18 -1.06 11.39
C VAL A 232 -18.07 -2.22 12.37
N TRP A 233 -16.86 -2.65 12.74
CA TRP A 233 -16.70 -3.78 13.66
C TRP A 233 -16.98 -3.41 15.11
N ALA A 234 -16.81 -2.14 15.50
CA ALA A 234 -17.06 -1.67 16.88
C ALA A 234 -18.53 -1.32 17.13
N ARG A 235 -19.20 -0.74 16.13
CA ARG A 235 -20.53 -0.13 16.28
C ARG A 235 -21.57 -0.72 15.34
N GLY A 236 -21.14 -1.36 14.26
CA GLY A 236 -22.02 -1.97 13.28
C GLY A 236 -22.65 -3.26 13.80
N ARG A 237 -23.58 -3.78 13.00
CA ARG A 237 -24.20 -5.08 13.23
C ARG A 237 -23.18 -6.18 12.95
N PRO A 238 -23.23 -7.32 13.68
CA PRO A 238 -22.34 -8.45 13.41
C PRO A 238 -22.38 -8.94 11.96
N GLY A 239 -23.54 -8.87 11.30
CA GLY A 239 -23.71 -9.22 9.89
C GLY A 239 -22.93 -8.34 8.91
N LEU A 240 -22.60 -7.09 9.29
CA LEU A 240 -21.84 -6.14 8.48
C LEU A 240 -20.32 -6.29 8.64
N ALA A 241 -19.83 -7.12 9.57
CA ALA A 241 -18.39 -7.32 9.73
C ALA A 241 -17.73 -7.85 8.44
N GLN A 242 -18.45 -8.72 7.72
CA GLN A 242 -18.04 -9.26 6.42
C GLN A 242 -18.10 -8.22 5.28
N ALA A 243 -18.94 -7.19 5.42
CA ALA A 243 -19.14 -6.17 4.39
C ALA A 243 -17.87 -5.37 4.10
N THR A 244 -16.94 -5.24 5.06
CA THR A 244 -15.75 -4.40 4.91
C THR A 244 -14.52 -5.14 4.41
N VAL A 245 -14.47 -6.48 4.52
CA VAL A 245 -13.26 -7.27 4.22
C VAL A 245 -12.89 -7.19 2.74
N SER A 246 -13.85 -7.37 1.84
CA SER A 246 -13.63 -7.26 0.39
C SER A 246 -13.19 -5.87 -0.05
N PRO A 247 -13.91 -4.79 0.33
CA PRO A 247 -13.49 -3.42 0.05
C PRO A 247 -12.08 -3.09 0.56
N ALA A 248 -11.76 -3.49 1.79
CA ALA A 248 -10.43 -3.25 2.35
C ALA A 248 -9.35 -4.02 1.60
N THR A 249 -9.61 -5.27 1.23
CA THR A 249 -8.67 -6.11 0.46
C THR A 249 -8.35 -5.49 -0.90
N VAL A 250 -9.39 -5.10 -1.67
CA VAL A 250 -9.17 -4.49 -2.99
C VAL A 250 -8.47 -3.14 -2.86
N LEU A 251 -8.86 -2.30 -1.90
CA LEU A 251 -8.26 -0.99 -1.75
C LEU A 251 -6.81 -1.07 -1.29
N ASN A 252 -6.46 -1.95 -0.35
CA ASN A 252 -5.06 -2.18 0.02
C ASN A 252 -4.22 -2.58 -1.20
N SER A 253 -4.72 -3.51 -2.03
CA SER A 253 -4.05 -3.94 -3.26
C SER A 253 -3.89 -2.79 -4.27
N VAL A 254 -4.97 -2.05 -4.57
CA VAL A 254 -4.96 -0.90 -5.50
C VAL A 254 -3.95 0.15 -5.03
N ILE A 255 -3.97 0.49 -3.74
CA ILE A 255 -3.10 1.52 -3.19
C ILE A 255 -1.63 1.07 -3.26
N GLY A 256 -1.31 -0.14 -2.82
CA GLY A 256 0.07 -0.64 -2.87
C GLY A 256 0.61 -0.76 -4.30
N THR A 257 -0.20 -1.27 -5.24
CA THR A 257 0.20 -1.39 -6.65
C THR A 257 0.41 -0.02 -7.30
N ARG A 258 -0.45 0.97 -7.05
CA ARG A 258 -0.27 2.34 -7.55
C ARG A 258 0.95 3.03 -6.95
N ILE A 259 1.24 2.83 -5.66
CA ILE A 259 2.46 3.35 -5.03
C ILE A 259 3.71 2.79 -5.73
N LEU A 260 3.74 1.47 -5.96
CA LEU A 260 4.88 0.80 -6.60
C LEU A 260 5.05 1.23 -8.07
N LEU A 261 3.96 1.37 -8.81
CA LEU A 261 3.98 1.89 -10.19
C LEU A 261 4.49 3.32 -10.24
N ASN A 262 3.99 4.20 -9.36
CA ASN A 262 4.43 5.59 -9.32
C ASN A 262 5.92 5.71 -8.98
N LEU A 263 6.42 4.88 -8.05
CA LEU A 263 7.84 4.82 -7.73
C LEU A 263 8.68 4.36 -8.94
N LYS A 264 8.19 3.38 -9.69
CA LYS A 264 8.85 2.91 -10.93
C LYS A 264 8.85 3.97 -12.04
N ARG A 265 7.75 4.72 -12.20
CA ARG A 265 7.68 5.83 -13.17
C ARG A 265 8.73 6.89 -12.87
N LEU A 266 8.86 7.30 -11.61
CA LEU A 266 9.86 8.28 -11.18
C LEU A 266 11.28 7.79 -11.48
N GLY A 267 11.60 6.54 -11.12
CA GLY A 267 12.92 5.98 -11.40
C GLY A 267 13.23 5.83 -12.90
N ALA A 268 12.21 5.67 -13.75
CA ALA A 268 12.38 5.64 -15.20
C ALA A 268 12.64 7.06 -15.76
N THR A 269 11.94 8.09 -15.26
CA THR A 269 12.19 9.48 -15.65
C THR A 269 13.60 9.93 -15.28
N ASP A 270 14.07 9.60 -14.07
CA ASP A 270 15.44 9.94 -13.64
C ASP A 270 16.50 9.29 -14.56
N SER A 271 16.30 8.03 -14.96
CA SER A 271 17.23 7.36 -15.88
C SER A 271 17.24 7.96 -17.28
N VAL A 272 16.09 8.46 -17.77
CA VAL A 272 16.02 9.14 -19.08
C VAL A 272 16.69 10.50 -18.97
N SER A 273 16.44 11.27 -17.91
CA SER A 273 17.08 12.58 -17.68
C SER A 273 18.59 12.49 -17.59
N ASP A 274 19.16 11.47 -16.94
CA ASP A 274 20.62 11.23 -16.94
C ASP A 274 21.16 10.82 -18.32
N THR A 275 20.34 10.20 -19.17
CA THR A 275 20.74 9.80 -20.54
C THR A 275 20.53 10.93 -21.56
N THR A 276 19.62 11.88 -21.29
CA THR A 276 19.31 13.05 -22.14
C THR A 276 19.95 14.35 -21.65
N VAL A 277 21.02 14.28 -20.87
CA VAL A 277 22.03 15.34 -20.92
C VAL A 277 23.01 14.95 -22.05
N PRO A 278 22.73 15.29 -23.32
CA PRO A 278 23.81 15.29 -24.28
C PRO A 278 24.82 16.35 -23.78
N ASN A 279 26.12 16.05 -23.90
CA ASN A 279 27.21 17.01 -23.78
C ASN A 279 27.07 18.12 -24.84
N ILE A 280 26.02 18.93 -24.76
CA ILE A 280 25.74 20.06 -25.63
C ILE A 280 25.47 21.24 -24.71
N GLU A 281 26.51 21.65 -23.99
CA GLU A 281 26.74 23.00 -23.45
C GLU A 281 28.00 22.96 -22.57
N LEU A 282 29.16 22.78 -23.19
CA LEU A 282 30.48 23.16 -22.65
C LEU A 282 31.56 23.21 -23.75
N GLU A 283 31.26 22.76 -24.97
CA GLU A 283 32.20 22.78 -26.10
C GLU A 283 32.08 24.02 -27.02
N SER A 284 31.11 24.92 -26.79
CA SER A 284 30.94 26.15 -27.60
C SER A 284 31.66 27.40 -27.08
N LEU A 285 32.44 27.29 -25.99
CA LEU A 285 33.38 28.36 -25.55
C LEU A 285 34.86 28.03 -25.79
N ALA A 286 35.17 26.89 -26.40
CA ALA A 286 36.54 26.56 -26.81
C ALA A 286 36.78 26.94 -28.28
N THR A 287 36.83 28.24 -28.61
CA THR A 287 37.47 28.66 -29.86
C THR A 287 38.99 28.53 -29.74
N PRO A 288 39.67 27.88 -30.72
CA PRO A 288 41.11 27.67 -30.70
C PRO A 288 41.83 28.81 -31.42
N ARG A 289 42.87 29.39 -30.79
CA ARG A 289 44.05 29.95 -31.48
C ARG A 289 45.08 30.47 -30.47
N GLY A 290 46.31 29.99 -30.59
CA GLY A 290 47.49 30.68 -30.07
C GLY A 290 48.36 29.82 -29.15
N LYS A 291 49.27 29.07 -29.75
CA LYS A 291 50.45 28.50 -29.06
C LYS A 291 51.16 29.60 -28.27
N LEU A 292 51.45 29.35 -27.00
CA LEU A 292 52.63 29.89 -26.34
C LEU A 292 53.03 28.98 -25.18
N ALA A 293 54.15 28.30 -25.40
CA ALA A 293 54.87 27.53 -24.40
C ALA A 293 55.34 28.47 -23.29
N ILE A 294 55.03 28.15 -22.04
CA ILE A 294 55.66 28.79 -20.88
C ILE A 294 56.51 27.74 -20.18
N SER A 295 57.78 27.81 -20.53
CA SER A 295 58.94 27.25 -19.84
C SER A 295 58.95 27.70 -18.38
N SER A 296 59.06 26.73 -17.47
CA SER A 296 59.35 26.95 -16.07
C SER A 296 60.87 27.06 -15.86
N GLN A 297 61.39 28.28 -15.79
CA GLN A 297 62.66 28.54 -15.06
C GLN A 297 62.61 29.84 -14.23
N PRO A 298 63.18 29.86 -13.00
CA PRO A 298 63.10 30.98 -12.08
C PRO A 298 64.08 32.13 -12.38
N TRP A 299 63.67 33.35 -12.05
CA TRP A 299 64.21 34.64 -12.49
C TRP A 299 65.39 35.21 -11.68
N TYR A 300 66.10 34.41 -10.88
CA TYR A 300 67.14 34.92 -9.98
C TYR A 300 68.59 34.75 -10.49
N LEU A 301 68.79 34.36 -11.75
CA LEU A 301 70.13 34.13 -12.32
C LEU A 301 70.24 34.63 -13.79
N ARG A 302 70.29 35.96 -14.00
CA ARG A 302 71.12 36.63 -15.05
C ARG A 302 70.74 38.09 -15.28
N THR A 303 71.69 38.98 -15.02
CA THR A 303 72.23 40.03 -15.92
C THR A 303 73.45 40.58 -15.20
N ALA A 304 74.69 40.20 -15.52
CA ALA A 304 75.48 40.49 -16.73
C ALA A 304 75.91 41.97 -16.82
N ASP A 305 77.16 42.17 -16.41
CA ASP A 305 78.15 43.12 -16.88
C ASP A 305 77.99 43.45 -18.39
N THR A 306 77.94 44.75 -18.73
CA THR A 306 78.11 45.27 -20.09
C THR A 306 79.22 46.31 -20.08
N ARG A 307 80.35 45.92 -20.69
CA ARG A 307 81.37 46.83 -21.20
C ARG A 307 80.86 47.53 -22.46
N ASP A 308 81.12 48.83 -22.53
CA ASP A 308 81.45 49.59 -23.74
C ASP A 308 82.35 50.76 -23.31
N VAL A 309 83.68 50.55 -23.41
CA VAL A 309 84.77 51.41 -23.96
C VAL A 309 86.06 50.58 -23.91
#